data_AF-A0A0E4CZY4-F1
#
_entry.id   AF-A0A0E4CZY4-F1
#
_cell.length_a   1.000
_cell.length_b   1.000
_cell.length_c   1.000
_cell.angle_alpha   90.00
_cell.angle_beta   90.00
_cell.angle_gamma   90.00
#
_symmetry.space_group_name_H-M   'P 1'
#
loop_
_entity.id
_entity.type
_entity.pdbx_description
1 polymer ?
#
loop_
_entity_poly.entity_id
_entity_poly.type
_entity_poly.pdbx_seq_one_letter_code
_entity_poly.pdbx_strand_id
1 'polypeptide(L)'
;MQAFTAIGRVLDDHVYEYAMSATFVPYRRNIEYVPCHEARIKGLLDRLSFTRGKRNWGYPFRTGHFEINQEDFFTIAEAMHVAIQ
;
A
#
# COMPACT_ATOMS: atom_id res chain seq x y z
N MET A 1 -10.72 1.67 11.64
CA MET A 1 -9.33 2.16 11.87
C MET A 1 -8.63 2.20 10.52
N GLN A 2 -7.74 3.16 10.25
CA GLN A 2 -7.01 3.26 8.96
C GLN A 2 -5.51 3.10 9.23
N ALA A 3 -4.89 2.11 8.60
CA ALA A 3 -3.50 1.74 8.81
C ALA A 3 -2.91 1.05 7.57
N PHE A 4 -1.58 1.10 7.45
CA PHE A 4 -0.82 0.25 6.56
C PHE A 4 -0.57 -1.08 7.27
N THR A 5 -0.95 -2.19 6.64
CA THR A 5 -0.97 -3.53 7.26
C THR A 5 -0.09 -4.55 6.54
N ALA A 6 0.36 -4.25 5.32
CA ALA A 6 1.22 -5.12 4.53
C ALA A 6 2.11 -4.29 3.61
N ILE A 7 3.31 -4.82 3.36
CA ILE A 7 4.31 -4.28 2.45
C ILE A 7 5.01 -5.47 1.79
N GLY A 8 5.38 -5.32 0.51
CA GLY A 8 5.93 -6.43 -0.25
C GLY A 8 6.36 -6.00 -1.64
N ARG A 9 7.00 -6.95 -2.33
CA ARG A 9 7.52 -6.79 -3.69
C ARG A 9 6.64 -7.53 -4.67
N VAL A 10 6.34 -6.91 -5.81
CA VAL A 10 5.71 -7.62 -6.94
C VAL A 10 6.71 -8.64 -7.46
N LEU A 11 6.35 -9.92 -7.48
CA LEU A 11 7.28 -11.01 -7.76
C LEU A 11 7.71 -11.04 -9.24
N ASP A 12 6.77 -10.77 -10.14
CA ASP A 12 6.92 -10.87 -11.58
C ASP A 12 5.90 -9.98 -12.33
N ASP A 13 6.00 -9.95 -13.66
CA ASP A 13 5.06 -9.23 -14.52
C ASP A 13 3.80 -10.05 -14.85
N HIS A 14 3.64 -11.25 -14.27
CA HIS A 14 2.55 -12.15 -14.60
C HIS A 14 1.25 -11.70 -13.92
N VAL A 15 0.28 -11.33 -14.75
CA VAL A 15 -1.09 -11.03 -14.32
C VAL A 15 -1.97 -12.21 -14.68
N TYR A 16 -2.73 -12.70 -13.71
CA TYR A 16 -3.61 -13.85 -13.89
C TYR A 16 -4.99 -13.61 -13.30
N GLU A 17 -5.99 -14.27 -13.85
CA GLU A 17 -7.36 -14.27 -13.34
C GLU A 17 -7.49 -15.28 -12.20
N TYR A 18 -8.26 -14.93 -11.16
CA TYR A 18 -8.54 -15.85 -10.06
C TYR A 18 -10.01 -15.78 -9.65
N ALA A 19 -10.73 -16.89 -9.77
CA ALA A 19 -12.15 -16.96 -9.43
C ALA A 19 -12.37 -16.85 -7.92
N MET A 20 -12.89 -15.70 -7.48
CA MET A 20 -13.30 -15.45 -6.09
C MET A 20 -14.74 -15.93 -5.85
N SER A 21 -15.56 -15.95 -6.90
CA SER A 21 -16.90 -16.56 -6.93
C SER A 21 -17.27 -16.96 -8.37
N ALA A 22 -18.44 -17.56 -8.56
CA ALA A 22 -18.93 -17.93 -9.89
C ALA A 22 -19.11 -16.74 -10.86
N THR A 23 -19.30 -15.53 -10.34
CA THR A 23 -19.56 -14.32 -11.14
C THR A 23 -18.48 -13.25 -10.96
N PHE A 24 -17.44 -13.51 -10.15
CA PHE A 24 -16.39 -12.55 -9.86
C PHE A 24 -15.01 -13.18 -10.01
N VAL A 25 -14.36 -12.85 -11.12
CA VAL A 25 -13.03 -13.36 -11.51
C VAL A 25 -12.10 -12.17 -11.78
N PRO A 26 -11.56 -11.52 -10.73
CA PRO A 26 -10.64 -10.40 -10.89
C PRO A 26 -9.24 -10.83 -11.31
N TYR A 27 -8.50 -9.89 -11.90
CA TYR A 27 -7.06 -10.00 -12.10
C TYR A 27 -6.28 -9.90 -10.78
N ARG A 28 -5.17 -10.64 -10.70
CA ARG A 28 -4.26 -10.75 -9.57
C ARG A 28 -2.81 -10.72 -10.05
N ARG A 29 -1.91 -10.41 -9.11
CA ARG A 29 -0.46 -10.50 -9.26
C ARG A 29 0.14 -11.12 -8.00
N ASN A 30 1.26 -11.81 -8.15
CA ASN A 30 1.98 -12.38 -7.02
C ASN A 30 2.75 -11.28 -6.27
N ILE A 31 2.57 -11.22 -4.95
CA ILE A 31 3.30 -10.33 -4.06
C ILE A 31 4.09 -11.17 -3.07
N GLU A 32 5.39 -10.95 -3.01
CA GLU A 32 6.26 -11.43 -1.94
C GLU A 32 6.16 -10.46 -0.76
N TYR A 33 5.34 -10.80 0.24
CA TYR A 33 5.18 -9.99 1.44
C TYR A 33 6.34 -10.20 2.41
N VAL A 34 6.74 -9.12 3.08
CA VAL A 34 7.75 -9.16 4.14
C VAL A 34 7.11 -8.98 5.51
N PRO A 35 7.66 -9.60 6.59
CA PRO A 35 7.18 -9.38 7.95
C PRO A 35 7.22 -7.90 8.33
N CYS A 36 6.13 -7.39 8.91
CA CYS A 36 5.98 -5.99 9.25
C CYS A 36 5.05 -5.76 10.44
N HIS A 37 5.12 -4.57 11.02
CA HIS A 37 4.16 -4.08 12.01
C HIS A 37 3.10 -3.19 11.36
N GLU A 38 1.88 -3.21 11.88
CA GLU A 38 0.83 -2.30 11.43
C GLU A 38 1.19 -0.84 11.81
N ALA A 39 1.07 0.08 10.84
CA ALA A 39 1.33 1.51 11.04
C ALA A 39 0.07 2.35 10.81
N ARG A 40 -0.40 3.06 11.85
CA ARG A 40 -1.58 3.93 11.73
C ARG A 40 -1.27 5.16 10.87
N ILE A 41 -2.03 5.38 9.79
CA ILE A 41 -1.82 6.51 8.87
C ILE A 41 -1.92 7.87 9.56
N LYS A 42 -2.70 7.97 10.64
CA LYS A 42 -2.90 9.22 11.40
C LYS A 42 -1.58 9.86 11.83
N GLY A 43 -0.57 9.07 12.20
CA GLY A 43 0.74 9.58 12.61
C GLY A 43 1.65 10.00 11.46
N LEU A 44 1.26 9.72 10.22
CA LEU A 44 2.04 9.94 9.01
C LEU A 44 1.45 11.02 8.10
N LEU A 45 0.25 11.54 8.41
CA LEU A 45 -0.48 12.47 7.54
C LEU A 45 0.34 13.72 7.18
N ASP A 46 1.15 14.23 8.10
CA ASP A 46 2.00 15.40 7.86
C ASP A 46 3.39 15.07 7.31
N ARG A 47 3.71 13.78 7.14
CA ARG A 47 5.00 13.32 6.59
C ARG A 47 4.89 12.94 5.12
N LEU A 48 3.76 12.35 4.72
CA LEU A 48 3.59 11.80 3.38
C LEU A 48 3.17 12.87 2.36
N SER A 49 3.81 12.91 1.20
CA SER A 49 3.56 13.91 0.16
C SER A 49 2.12 13.88 -0.36
N PHE A 50 1.50 12.70 -0.37
CA PHE A 50 0.14 12.53 -0.85
C PHE A 50 -0.93 12.94 0.17
N THR A 51 -0.57 13.20 1.43
CA THR A 51 -1.49 13.64 2.49
C THR A 51 -1.17 15.01 3.11
N ARG A 52 0.11 15.38 3.25
CA ARG A 52 0.57 16.59 3.96
C ARG A 52 -0.06 17.85 3.37
N GLY A 53 -0.68 18.66 4.22
CA GLY A 53 -1.33 19.92 3.84
C GLY A 53 -2.63 19.76 3.03
N LYS A 54 -3.14 18.53 2.85
CA LYS A 54 -4.34 18.27 2.04
C LYS A 54 -5.56 17.99 2.93
N ARG A 55 -6.57 18.86 2.82
CA ARG A 55 -7.87 18.67 3.51
C ARG A 55 -8.58 17.37 3.12
N ASN A 56 -8.48 16.98 1.85
CA ASN A 56 -9.11 15.77 1.30
C ASN A 56 -8.10 14.64 1.08
N TRP A 57 -7.20 14.43 2.04
CA TRP A 57 -6.13 13.42 1.95
C TRP A 57 -6.63 11.99 1.73
N GLY A 58 -7.90 11.70 2.06
CA GLY A 58 -8.52 10.39 1.83
C GLY A 58 -8.92 10.10 0.37
N TYR A 59 -8.90 11.11 -0.51
CA TYR A 59 -9.38 10.97 -1.89
C TYR A 59 -8.56 9.98 -2.75
N PRO A 60 -7.21 9.97 -2.73
CA PRO A 60 -6.41 9.02 -3.51
C PRO A 60 -6.73 7.54 -3.21
N PHE A 61 -7.15 7.22 -1.98
CA PHE A 61 -7.47 5.85 -1.58
C PHE A 61 -8.75 5.27 -2.23
N ARG A 62 -9.51 6.08 -2.99
CA ARG A 62 -10.73 5.63 -3.66
C ARG A 62 -10.47 4.90 -4.99
N THR A 63 -9.27 4.99 -5.56
CA THR A 63 -8.96 4.47 -6.91
C THR A 63 -8.41 3.04 -6.91
N GLY A 64 -8.50 2.32 -5.78
CA GLY A 64 -8.01 0.95 -5.63
C GLY A 64 -6.50 0.87 -5.41
N HIS A 65 -5.70 1.52 -6.26
CA HIS A 65 -4.28 1.76 -6.06
C HIS A 65 -3.87 3.10 -6.68
N PHE A 66 -2.73 3.63 -6.24
CA PHE A 66 -2.07 4.78 -6.83
C PHE A 66 -0.57 4.69 -6.54
N GLU A 67 0.23 5.32 -7.40
CA GLU A 67 1.68 5.37 -7.23
C GLU A 67 2.06 6.39 -6.15
N ILE A 68 3.07 6.05 -5.36
CA ILE A 68 3.71 6.94 -4.38
C ILE A 68 5.19 7.08 -4.72
N ASN A 69 5.79 8.20 -4.31
CA ASN A 69 7.21 8.38 -4.49
C ASN A 69 8.03 7.51 -3.51
N GLN A 70 9.33 7.44 -3.77
CA GLN A 70 10.26 6.62 -2.99
C GLN A 70 10.38 7.08 -1.51
N GLU A 71 10.39 8.39 -1.23
CA GLU A 71 10.47 8.92 0.14
C GLU A 71 9.25 8.54 0.99
N ASP A 72 8.06 8.61 0.39
CA ASP A 72 6.82 8.19 1.03
C ASP A 72 6.83 6.69 1.32
N PHE A 73 7.34 5.88 0.38
CA PHE A 73 7.51 4.44 0.58
C PHE A 73 8.45 4.14 1.76
N PHE A 74 9.63 4.77 1.83
CA PHE A 74 10.55 4.59 2.94
C PHE A 74 9.95 5.07 4.27
N THR A 75 9.23 6.18 4.27
CA THR A 75 8.53 6.68 5.47
C THR A 75 7.51 5.68 6.00
N ILE A 76 6.75 5.04 5.11
CA ILE A 76 5.79 3.99 5.47
C ILE A 76 6.53 2.74 5.97
N ALA A 77 7.57 2.29 5.25
CA ALA A 77 8.34 1.11 5.62
C ALA A 77 9.01 1.25 7.00
N GLU A 78 9.59 2.41 7.29
CA GLU A 78 10.15 2.76 8.61
C GLU A 78 9.08 2.64 9.70
N ALA A 79 7.90 3.25 9.48
CA ALA A 79 6.79 3.18 10.43
C ALA A 79 6.25 1.75 10.62
N MET A 80 6.42 0.89 9.61
CA MET A 80 6.07 -0.53 9.64
C MET A 80 7.20 -1.43 10.15
N HIS A 81 8.33 -0.85 10.59
CA HIS A 81 9.52 -1.55 11.08
C HIS A 81 10.12 -2.53 10.06
N VAL A 82 10.13 -2.15 8.78
CA VAL A 82 10.70 -2.94 7.70
C VAL A 82 11.99 -2.30 7.20
N ALA A 83 13.08 -3.07 7.24
CA ALA A 83 14.31 -2.70 6.54
C ALA A 83 14.11 -2.98 5.04
N ILE A 84 14.13 -1.93 4.24
CA ILE A 84 14.11 -2.03 2.77
C ILE A 84 15.56 -2.09 2.29
N GLN A 85 15.89 -3.10 1.49
CA GLN A 85 17.19 -3.25 0.84
C GLN A 85 17.19 -2.60 -0.54
#